data_AF-A0A8B9TDU0-F1
#
_entry.id   AF-A0A8B9TDU0-F1
#
_cell.length_a   1.000
_cell.length_b   1.000
_cell.length_c   1.000
_cell.angle_alpha   90.00
_cell.angle_beta   90.00
_cell.angle_gamma   90.00
#
_symmetry.space_group_name_H-M   'P 1'
#
loop_
_entity.id
_entity.type
_entity.pdbx_description
1 polymer ?
#
loop_
_entity_poly.entity_id
_entity_poly.type
_entity_poly.pdbx_seq_one_letter_code
_entity_poly.pdbx_strand_id
1 'polypeptide(L)'
;MVNPLCSLRCVPRMSSPCHTSAVLVVFMALAVGVGTEPSKEQSCDVVGDESSESQMEKALLKKLEPLSQMRFNATVEISETENYTYQFRVCRQVNDSSHDFAGLIQRDRKTGKTTVVGRINETQVFNGSDWIMLIYKGGDSYGTHCSGEKRRAVIMISCKRGVMASSFSIVSEEREKEQDCFYLFEMDSSVACPAEDSHLSVGSILLITFASVIAVYIVGGFLFQRLVVGAKGMEQFPHFAFWQDLGNLVADGCDFVCRSKPRNAPAAYRGVGDDQLGEESEERDDHLLPM
;
A
#
# COMPACT_ATOMS: atom_id res chain seq x y z
N MET A 1 13.98 -8.93 -54.02
CA MET A 1 14.35 -8.08 -55.16
C MET A 1 13.05 -7.76 -55.88
N VAL A 2 12.58 -6.53 -56.07
CA VAL A 2 13.23 -5.21 -56.18
C VAL A 2 12.35 -4.15 -55.49
N ASN A 3 13.02 -3.15 -54.91
CA ASN A 3 12.50 -2.00 -54.18
C ASN A 3 12.24 -0.78 -55.12
N PRO A 4 11.59 0.29 -54.62
CA PRO A 4 11.01 1.43 -55.35
C PRO A 4 11.89 2.70 -55.32
N LEU A 5 11.46 3.84 -55.88
CA LEU A 5 11.86 5.21 -55.41
C LEU A 5 10.84 6.28 -55.89
N CYS A 6 10.07 6.98 -55.03
CA CYS A 6 10.40 8.12 -54.12
C CYS A 6 10.59 9.46 -54.88
N SER A 7 9.74 10.50 -54.82
CA SER A 7 9.19 11.35 -53.73
C SER A 7 10.09 12.52 -53.27
N LEU A 8 9.42 13.65 -52.98
CA LEU A 8 9.72 14.75 -52.02
C LEU A 8 10.22 16.14 -52.49
N ARG A 9 9.27 17.09 -52.38
CA ARG A 9 9.20 18.31 -51.51
C ARG A 9 10.13 19.54 -51.66
N CYS A 10 9.41 20.67 -51.76
CA CYS A 10 9.44 21.92 -50.94
C CYS A 10 10.57 22.96 -51.04
N VAL A 11 10.13 24.23 -51.12
CA VAL A 11 10.83 25.52 -50.89
C VAL A 11 9.84 26.49 -50.16
N PRO A 12 10.30 27.52 -49.40
CA PRO A 12 9.74 27.96 -48.10
C PRO A 12 9.09 29.38 -48.09
N ARG A 13 8.76 29.95 -46.90
CA ARG A 13 9.29 31.24 -46.34
C ARG A 13 8.32 32.06 -45.43
N MET A 14 8.83 32.52 -44.26
CA MET A 14 8.54 33.70 -43.35
C MET A 14 7.10 34.28 -43.18
N SER A 15 6.63 34.85 -42.06
CA SER A 15 7.21 35.65 -40.95
C SER A 15 6.24 35.74 -39.74
N SER A 16 6.76 36.04 -38.55
CA SER A 16 6.07 36.54 -37.32
C SER A 16 6.25 38.09 -37.25
N PRO A 17 5.65 38.94 -36.33
CA PRO A 17 5.34 38.67 -34.90
C PRO A 17 4.13 39.41 -34.22
N CYS A 18 3.78 38.93 -33.01
CA CYS A 18 3.41 39.59 -31.73
C CYS A 18 2.54 40.88 -31.65
N HIS A 19 1.39 40.83 -30.93
CA HIS A 19 1.13 41.42 -29.57
C HIS A 19 -0.35 41.77 -29.29
N THR A 20 -0.85 41.34 -28.11
CA THR A 20 -1.95 41.94 -27.27
C THR A 20 -3.38 41.90 -27.86
N SER A 21 -4.51 41.79 -27.15
CA SER A 21 -4.87 41.85 -25.74
C SER A 21 -6.26 41.20 -25.58
N ALA A 22 -6.51 40.63 -24.39
CA ALA A 22 -7.79 40.33 -23.74
C ALA A 22 -9.12 40.50 -24.51
N VAL A 23 -9.86 39.40 -24.69
CA VAL A 23 -11.33 39.40 -24.65
C VAL A 23 -11.79 38.20 -23.83
N LEU A 24 -12.26 38.48 -22.61
CA LEU A 24 -12.82 37.55 -21.66
C LEU A 24 -14.32 37.44 -21.95
N VAL A 25 -14.72 36.42 -22.71
CA VAL A 25 -16.15 36.14 -22.97
C VAL A 25 -16.65 35.17 -21.91
N VAL A 26 -17.37 35.74 -20.94
CA VAL A 26 -18.19 34.99 -19.97
C VAL A 26 -19.40 34.44 -20.72
N PHE A 27 -19.38 33.15 -21.07
CA PHE A 27 -20.59 32.39 -21.36
C PHE A 27 -21.00 31.61 -20.11
N MET A 28 -21.87 32.23 -19.30
CA MET A 28 -22.70 31.51 -18.33
C MET A 28 -23.75 30.73 -19.12
N ALA A 29 -23.44 29.48 -19.47
CA ALA A 29 -24.45 28.51 -19.86
C ALA A 29 -25.04 27.90 -18.58
N LEU A 30 -26.30 28.22 -18.32
CA LEU A 30 -27.16 27.53 -17.36
C LEU A 30 -27.29 26.06 -17.79
N ALA A 31 -26.36 25.23 -17.35
CA ALA A 31 -26.64 23.82 -17.21
C ALA A 31 -27.57 23.68 -15.99
N VAL A 32 -28.87 23.69 -16.25
CA VAL A 32 -29.84 23.07 -15.34
C VAL A 32 -29.49 21.59 -15.34
N GLY A 33 -28.51 21.24 -14.52
CA GLY A 33 -28.35 19.88 -14.07
C GLY A 33 -29.64 19.56 -13.36
N VAL A 34 -30.46 18.70 -13.96
CA VAL A 34 -31.35 17.85 -13.18
C VAL A 34 -30.42 17.01 -12.32
N GLY A 35 -30.01 17.58 -11.19
CA GLY A 35 -29.50 16.80 -10.08
C GLY A 35 -30.68 15.95 -9.66
N THR A 36 -30.77 14.75 -10.22
CA THR A 36 -31.41 13.66 -9.51
C THR A 36 -30.71 13.63 -8.16
N GLU A 37 -31.37 14.14 -7.12
CA GLU A 37 -31.00 13.81 -5.75
C GLU A 37 -30.84 12.29 -5.74
N PRO A 38 -29.68 11.75 -5.33
CA PRO A 38 -29.61 10.32 -5.08
C PRO A 38 -30.73 10.06 -4.06
N SER A 39 -31.70 9.25 -4.45
CA SER A 39 -32.73 8.72 -3.56
C SER A 39 -32.08 8.44 -2.23
N LYS A 40 -32.64 9.00 -1.15
CA LYS A 40 -32.13 8.94 0.23
C LYS A 40 -32.02 7.47 0.65
N GLU A 41 -30.99 6.78 0.16
CA GLU A 41 -30.78 5.37 0.39
C GLU A 41 -30.33 5.22 1.82
N GLN A 42 -30.97 4.28 2.51
CA GLN A 42 -30.77 4.07 3.92
C GLN A 42 -29.36 3.51 4.16
N SER A 43 -28.59 4.20 4.99
CA SER A 43 -27.20 3.88 5.34
C SER A 43 -27.13 3.04 6.62
N CYS A 44 -25.97 2.46 6.90
CA CYS A 44 -25.71 1.82 8.20
C CYS A 44 -25.95 2.79 9.35
N ASP A 45 -26.58 2.27 10.40
CA ASP A 45 -26.72 2.90 11.71
C ASP A 45 -25.97 2.05 12.74
N VAL A 46 -25.22 2.71 13.62
CA VAL A 46 -24.35 2.03 14.60
C VAL A 46 -25.17 1.71 15.83
N VAL A 47 -24.92 0.55 16.45
CA VAL A 47 -25.60 0.17 17.70
C VAL A 47 -25.16 1.09 18.86
N GLY A 48 -26.02 2.03 19.24
CA GLY A 48 -25.84 2.92 20.40
C GLY A 48 -26.76 4.15 20.32
N ASP A 49 -26.89 4.92 21.40
CA ASP A 49 -27.55 6.23 21.31
C ASP A 49 -26.70 7.18 20.46
N GLU A 50 -27.32 8.08 19.66
CA GLU A 50 -26.62 9.03 18.76
C GLU A 50 -25.51 9.84 19.46
N SER A 51 -25.62 10.05 20.78
CA SER A 51 -24.63 10.75 21.62
C SER A 51 -23.45 9.88 22.08
N SER A 52 -23.52 8.57 21.93
CA SER A 52 -22.56 7.57 22.42
C SER A 52 -21.89 6.75 21.32
N GLU A 53 -22.23 7.01 20.05
CA GLU A 53 -21.64 6.30 18.91
C GLU A 53 -20.12 6.47 18.87
N SER A 54 -19.41 5.37 18.69
CA SER A 54 -17.96 5.38 18.62
C SER A 54 -17.49 6.10 17.36
N GLN A 55 -16.66 7.13 17.52
CA GLN A 55 -16.03 7.83 16.40
C GLN A 55 -15.22 6.88 15.51
N MET A 56 -14.65 5.82 16.12
CA MET A 56 -13.94 4.77 15.40
C MET A 56 -14.86 3.99 14.47
N GLU A 57 -16.05 3.60 14.94
CA GLU A 57 -17.02 2.86 14.12
C GLU A 57 -17.48 3.70 12.93
N LYS A 58 -17.80 4.98 13.15
CA LYS A 58 -18.14 5.91 12.06
C LYS A 58 -17.02 6.05 11.03
N ALA A 59 -15.77 6.15 11.49
CA ALA A 59 -14.62 6.23 10.60
C ALA A 59 -14.44 4.94 9.78
N LEU A 60 -14.68 3.77 10.39
CA LEU A 60 -14.65 2.48 9.68
C LEU A 60 -15.78 2.35 8.67
N LEU A 61 -17.01 2.76 9.01
CA LEU A 61 -18.13 2.77 8.07
C LEU A 61 -17.84 3.68 6.86
N LYS A 62 -17.25 4.86 7.11
CA LYS A 62 -16.77 5.74 6.03
C LYS A 62 -15.67 5.07 5.20
N LYS A 63 -14.76 4.33 5.81
CA LYS A 63 -13.72 3.56 5.10
C LYS A 63 -14.36 2.53 4.16
N LEU A 64 -15.46 1.89 4.58
CA LEU A 64 -16.20 0.87 3.83
C LEU A 64 -17.13 1.44 2.73
N GLU A 65 -17.28 2.76 2.63
CA GLU A 65 -18.14 3.43 1.64
C GLU A 65 -17.92 2.98 0.18
N PRO A 66 -16.68 2.74 -0.31
CA PRO A 66 -16.44 2.22 -1.66
C PRO A 66 -17.08 0.85 -1.92
N LEU A 67 -17.22 0.02 -0.87
CA LEU A 67 -17.85 -1.31 -0.97
C LEU A 67 -19.38 -1.22 -1.03
N SER A 68 -19.98 -0.10 -0.60
CA SER A 68 -21.43 0.07 -0.56
C SER A 68 -22.08 0.02 -1.95
N GLN A 69 -21.34 0.39 -2.99
CA GLN A 69 -21.81 0.37 -4.37
C GLN A 69 -21.82 -1.04 -4.97
N MET A 70 -21.12 -1.98 -4.34
CA MET A 70 -20.99 -3.35 -4.82
C MET A 70 -22.12 -4.24 -4.30
N ARG A 71 -22.28 -5.40 -4.94
CA ARG A 71 -23.22 -6.45 -4.54
C ARG A 71 -22.46 -7.76 -4.49
N PHE A 72 -22.61 -8.48 -3.39
CA PHE A 72 -21.93 -9.75 -3.17
C PHE A 72 -22.95 -10.87 -3.09
N ASN A 73 -22.69 -11.94 -3.82
CA ASN A 73 -23.55 -13.12 -3.85
C ASN A 73 -22.71 -14.34 -3.52
N ALA A 74 -23.17 -15.18 -2.60
CA ALA A 74 -22.56 -16.48 -2.30
C ALA A 74 -23.62 -17.57 -2.45
N THR A 75 -23.28 -18.67 -3.11
CA THR A 75 -24.15 -19.83 -3.27
C THR A 75 -23.57 -21.01 -2.54
N VAL A 76 -24.42 -21.73 -1.83
CA VAL A 76 -24.01 -22.83 -0.96
C VAL A 76 -24.91 -24.01 -1.24
N GLU A 77 -24.30 -25.13 -1.58
CA GLU A 77 -24.96 -26.39 -1.89
C GLU A 77 -24.56 -27.40 -0.80
N ILE A 78 -25.36 -27.48 0.27
CA ILE A 78 -25.12 -28.41 1.39
C ILE A 78 -25.60 -29.82 1.02
N SER A 79 -26.69 -29.89 0.25
CA SER A 79 -27.27 -31.14 -0.24
C SER A 79 -28.04 -30.90 -1.54
N GLU A 80 -28.50 -31.96 -2.21
CA GLU A 80 -29.41 -31.85 -3.34
C GLU A 80 -30.72 -31.11 -2.97
N THR A 81 -31.06 -31.05 -1.68
CA THR A 81 -32.29 -30.43 -1.14
C THR A 81 -32.11 -29.02 -0.59
N GLU A 82 -30.93 -28.69 -0.06
CA GLU A 82 -30.67 -27.40 0.58
C GLU A 82 -29.69 -26.58 -0.25
N ASN A 83 -30.25 -25.73 -1.11
CA ASN A 83 -29.48 -24.79 -1.94
C ASN A 83 -29.86 -23.36 -1.55
N TYR A 84 -28.93 -22.66 -0.91
CA TYR A 84 -29.11 -21.30 -0.44
C TYR A 84 -28.24 -20.32 -1.22
N THR A 85 -28.82 -19.18 -1.56
CA THR A 85 -28.10 -18.02 -2.11
C THR A 85 -28.13 -16.90 -1.11
N TYR A 86 -26.97 -16.45 -0.68
CA TYR A 86 -26.78 -15.29 0.18
C TYR A 86 -26.50 -14.06 -0.66
N GLN A 87 -27.20 -12.98 -0.38
CA GLN A 87 -26.97 -11.68 -1.00
C GLN A 87 -26.59 -10.68 0.09
N PHE A 88 -25.48 -10.00 -0.11
CA PHE A 88 -24.89 -9.09 0.85
C PHE A 88 -24.58 -7.74 0.20
N ARG A 89 -24.91 -6.68 0.94
CA ARG A 89 -24.51 -5.30 0.62
C ARG A 89 -23.95 -4.62 1.87
N VAL A 90 -22.90 -3.83 1.65
CA VAL A 90 -22.28 -3.03 2.70
C VAL A 90 -23.07 -1.72 2.86
N CYS A 91 -23.64 -1.48 4.03
CA CYS A 91 -24.37 -0.27 4.39
C CYS A 91 -25.44 0.20 3.42
N ARG A 92 -26.06 -0.75 2.71
CA ARG A 92 -27.19 -0.49 1.82
C ARG A 92 -28.15 -1.64 1.87
N GLN A 93 -29.42 -1.32 1.63
CA GLN A 93 -30.48 -2.32 1.57
C GLN A 93 -30.32 -3.21 0.32
N VAL A 94 -30.56 -4.50 0.47
CA VAL A 94 -30.72 -5.41 -0.67
C VAL A 94 -32.04 -5.07 -1.37
N ASN A 95 -32.07 -5.08 -2.72
CA ASN A 95 -33.18 -4.56 -3.55
C ASN A 95 -34.49 -5.40 -3.50
N ASP A 96 -34.86 -5.93 -2.34
CA ASP A 96 -36.12 -6.64 -2.13
C ASP A 96 -37.05 -5.71 -1.32
N SER A 97 -38.08 -5.17 -1.98
CA SER A 97 -39.04 -4.20 -1.44
C SER A 97 -39.90 -4.73 -0.28
N SER A 98 -39.61 -5.95 0.17
CA SER A 98 -40.32 -6.70 1.20
C SER A 98 -39.67 -6.61 2.59
N HIS A 99 -38.41 -6.19 2.69
CA HIS A 99 -37.65 -6.26 3.94
C HIS A 99 -36.87 -4.97 4.24
N ASP A 100 -37.40 -4.17 5.17
CA ASP A 100 -36.77 -2.90 5.60
C ASP A 100 -35.38 -3.12 6.19
N PHE A 101 -34.41 -2.29 5.80
CA PHE A 101 -33.03 -2.31 6.30
C PHE A 101 -32.26 -3.64 6.13
N ALA A 102 -32.72 -4.58 5.28
CA ALA A 102 -32.02 -5.85 5.09
C ALA A 102 -30.65 -5.65 4.41
N GLY A 103 -29.56 -5.92 5.13
CA GLY A 103 -28.18 -5.83 4.63
C GLY A 103 -27.61 -7.15 4.13
N LEU A 104 -28.07 -8.26 4.72
CA LEU A 104 -27.75 -9.61 4.28
C LEU A 104 -29.00 -10.49 4.34
N ILE A 105 -29.32 -11.12 3.20
CA ILE A 105 -30.45 -12.03 3.08
C ILE A 105 -30.00 -13.41 2.62
N GLN A 106 -30.72 -14.42 3.08
CA GLN A 106 -30.63 -15.79 2.62
C GLN A 106 -31.88 -16.10 1.80
N ARG A 107 -31.69 -16.51 0.55
CA ARG A 107 -32.78 -16.96 -0.33
C ARG A 107 -32.65 -18.45 -0.60
N ASP A 108 -33.68 -19.19 -0.27
CA ASP A 108 -33.81 -20.60 -0.65
C ASP A 108 -34.13 -20.67 -2.16
N ARG A 109 -33.29 -21.38 -2.92
CA ARG A 109 -33.48 -21.50 -4.37
C ARG A 109 -34.67 -22.36 -4.78
N LYS A 110 -35.10 -23.29 -3.92
CA LYS A 110 -36.20 -24.21 -4.22
C LYS A 110 -37.54 -23.58 -3.88
N THR A 111 -37.65 -23.03 -2.68
CA THR A 111 -38.92 -22.45 -2.19
C THR A 111 -39.09 -20.98 -2.56
N GLY A 112 -37.99 -20.30 -2.91
CA GLY A 112 -37.97 -18.85 -3.13
C GLY A 112 -38.13 -18.04 -1.84
N LYS A 113 -38.20 -18.71 -0.67
CA LYS A 113 -38.35 -18.04 0.62
C LYS A 113 -37.09 -17.23 0.93
N THR A 114 -37.29 -15.96 1.26
CA THR A 114 -36.22 -15.05 1.68
C THR A 114 -36.27 -14.89 3.19
N THR A 115 -35.12 -14.99 3.84
CA THR A 115 -34.94 -14.81 5.29
C THR A 115 -33.87 -13.74 5.50
N VAL A 116 -34.16 -12.76 6.34
CA VAL A 116 -33.21 -11.70 6.68
C VAL A 116 -32.24 -12.24 7.72
N VAL A 117 -30.95 -12.23 7.41
CA VAL A 117 -29.90 -12.70 8.33
C VAL A 117 -29.42 -11.56 9.22
N GLY A 118 -29.33 -10.35 8.66
CA GLY A 118 -28.92 -9.16 9.41
C GLY A 118 -29.37 -7.87 8.74
N ARG A 119 -29.61 -6.85 9.56
CA ARG A 119 -30.06 -5.52 9.15
C ARG A 119 -28.99 -4.47 9.36
N ILE A 120 -29.01 -3.44 8.51
CA ILE A 120 -28.05 -2.33 8.54
C ILE A 120 -28.33 -1.32 9.66
N ASN A 121 -29.50 -1.38 10.30
CA ASN A 121 -29.86 -0.48 11.41
C ASN A 121 -29.18 -0.85 12.74
N GLU A 122 -28.74 -2.10 12.89
CA GLU A 122 -28.03 -2.59 14.07
C GLU A 122 -26.64 -3.07 13.66
N THR A 123 -25.81 -2.14 13.19
CA THR A 123 -24.46 -2.42 12.72
C THR A 123 -23.42 -2.24 13.82
N GLN A 124 -22.46 -3.16 13.92
CA GLN A 124 -21.24 -3.00 14.72
C GLN A 124 -20.04 -3.27 13.84
N VAL A 125 -18.95 -2.51 14.02
CA VAL A 125 -17.76 -2.66 13.19
C VAL A 125 -16.49 -2.50 14.00
N PHE A 126 -15.56 -3.43 13.81
CA PHE A 126 -14.25 -3.42 14.47
C PHE A 126 -13.17 -3.63 13.43
N ASN A 127 -11.98 -3.11 13.66
CA ASN A 127 -10.82 -3.38 12.81
C ASN A 127 -9.66 -3.95 13.62
N GLY A 128 -8.91 -4.86 12.99
CA GLY A 128 -7.59 -5.26 13.41
C GLY A 128 -6.50 -4.54 12.60
N SER A 129 -5.32 -5.16 12.55
CA SER A 129 -4.19 -4.72 11.72
C SER A 129 -4.47 -4.84 10.23
N ASP A 130 -5.07 -5.95 9.82
CA ASP A 130 -5.18 -6.43 8.45
C ASP A 130 -6.56 -7.03 8.15
N TRP A 131 -7.54 -6.75 9.00
CA TRP A 131 -8.92 -7.20 8.81
C TRP A 131 -9.92 -6.21 9.41
N ILE A 132 -11.15 -6.25 8.90
CA ILE A 132 -12.30 -5.51 9.43
C ILE A 132 -13.42 -6.52 9.66
N MET A 133 -14.01 -6.52 10.85
CA MET A 133 -15.17 -7.34 11.18
C MET A 133 -16.41 -6.47 11.19
N LEU A 134 -17.35 -6.76 10.30
CA LEU A 134 -18.64 -6.09 10.18
C LEU A 134 -19.73 -7.03 10.68
N ILE A 135 -20.57 -6.57 11.61
CA ILE A 135 -21.62 -7.35 12.23
C ILE A 135 -22.97 -6.66 11.97
N TYR A 136 -23.90 -7.40 11.38
CA TYR A 136 -25.30 -6.98 11.27
C TYR A 136 -26.16 -7.81 12.21
N LYS A 137 -26.85 -7.14 13.13
CA LYS A 137 -27.81 -7.77 14.05
C LYS A 137 -29.24 -7.56 13.54
N GLY A 138 -30.23 -7.90 14.37
CA GLY A 138 -31.63 -7.62 14.05
C GLY A 138 -32.24 -8.46 12.91
N GLY A 139 -31.67 -9.62 12.56
CA GLY A 139 -32.24 -10.53 11.57
C GLY A 139 -33.58 -11.15 12.00
N ASP A 140 -34.15 -11.98 11.15
CA ASP A 140 -35.38 -12.71 11.46
C ASP A 140 -35.11 -13.74 12.56
N SER A 141 -36.10 -13.98 13.43
CA SER A 141 -35.98 -14.97 14.52
C SER A 141 -35.81 -16.39 14.02
N TYR A 142 -34.96 -17.17 14.67
CA TYR A 142 -34.89 -18.61 14.42
C TYR A 142 -36.24 -19.28 14.71
N GLY A 143 -36.56 -20.34 13.96
CA GLY A 143 -37.81 -21.08 14.15
C GLY A 143 -37.70 -22.07 15.31
N THR A 144 -36.86 -23.09 15.11
CA THR A 144 -36.68 -24.21 16.05
C THR A 144 -35.30 -24.26 16.69
N HIS A 145 -34.36 -23.44 16.21
CA HIS A 145 -32.98 -23.40 16.67
C HIS A 145 -32.73 -22.16 17.54
N CYS A 146 -31.62 -22.16 18.29
CA CYS A 146 -31.10 -20.97 18.95
C CYS A 146 -32.11 -20.23 19.84
N SER A 147 -33.01 -20.99 20.48
CA SER A 147 -34.06 -20.46 21.36
C SER A 147 -34.93 -19.34 20.75
N GLY A 148 -35.05 -19.30 19.41
CA GLY A 148 -35.82 -18.27 18.71
C GLY A 148 -35.16 -16.88 18.69
N GLU A 149 -33.86 -16.78 18.99
CA GLU A 149 -33.14 -15.51 18.94
C GLU A 149 -33.11 -14.91 17.53
N LYS A 150 -32.83 -13.62 17.43
CA LYS A 150 -32.69 -12.96 16.12
C LYS A 150 -31.37 -13.39 15.48
N ARG A 151 -31.41 -13.72 14.19
CA ARG A 151 -30.21 -14.00 13.41
C ARG A 151 -29.26 -12.80 13.43
N ARG A 152 -27.96 -13.10 13.36
CA ARG A 152 -26.88 -12.13 13.19
C ARG A 152 -25.88 -12.61 12.14
N ALA A 153 -25.42 -11.69 11.31
CA ALA A 153 -24.37 -11.92 10.33
C ALA A 153 -23.06 -11.31 10.81
N VAL A 154 -21.98 -12.09 10.73
CA VAL A 154 -20.61 -11.66 10.99
C VAL A 154 -19.84 -11.80 9.67
N ILE A 155 -19.33 -10.69 9.16
CA ILE A 155 -18.59 -10.62 7.91
C ILE A 155 -17.15 -10.24 8.24
N MET A 156 -16.23 -11.16 8.00
CA MET A 156 -14.79 -10.95 8.15
C MET A 156 -14.20 -10.49 6.83
N ILE A 157 -13.70 -9.26 6.80
CA ILE A 157 -13.10 -8.63 5.62
C ILE A 157 -11.59 -8.64 5.79
N SER A 158 -10.89 -9.50 5.06
CA SER A 158 -9.44 -9.67 5.11
C SER A 158 -8.73 -8.72 4.13
N CYS A 159 -7.57 -8.18 4.51
CA CYS A 159 -6.76 -7.30 3.66
C CYS A 159 -6.20 -8.07 2.46
N LYS A 160 -6.59 -7.63 1.26
CA LYS A 160 -5.99 -8.08 0.00
C LYS A 160 -5.68 -6.90 -0.89
N ARG A 161 -4.40 -6.58 -1.00
CA ARG A 161 -3.92 -5.46 -1.84
C ARG A 161 -4.23 -5.70 -3.31
N GLY A 162 -4.58 -4.64 -4.03
CA GLY A 162 -4.83 -4.67 -5.48
C GLY A 162 -6.21 -5.19 -5.89
N VAL A 163 -7.07 -5.58 -4.95
CA VAL A 163 -8.44 -6.04 -5.24
C VAL A 163 -9.44 -5.22 -4.43
N MET A 164 -10.41 -4.58 -5.08
CA MET A 164 -11.41 -3.77 -4.37
C MET A 164 -12.29 -4.64 -3.46
N ALA A 165 -12.86 -5.71 -4.00
CA ALA A 165 -13.49 -6.76 -3.22
C ALA A 165 -13.53 -8.06 -4.01
N SER A 166 -13.28 -9.20 -3.36
CA SER A 166 -13.39 -10.53 -3.96
C SER A 166 -13.73 -11.60 -2.91
N SER A 167 -13.95 -12.83 -3.37
CA SER A 167 -13.99 -14.02 -2.53
C SER A 167 -15.07 -14.01 -1.43
N PHE A 168 -16.27 -13.46 -1.71
CA PHE A 168 -17.36 -13.53 -0.73
C PHE A 168 -17.92 -14.96 -0.64
N SER A 169 -17.76 -15.61 0.50
CA SER A 169 -18.26 -16.97 0.76
C SER A 169 -18.73 -17.12 2.20
N ILE A 170 -19.64 -18.08 2.42
CA ILE A 170 -19.96 -18.52 3.79
C ILE A 170 -18.81 -19.39 4.31
N VAL A 171 -18.43 -19.20 5.56
CA VAL A 171 -17.45 -20.04 6.24
C VAL A 171 -18.18 -21.08 7.07
N SER A 172 -19.09 -20.63 7.93
CA SER A 172 -19.82 -21.50 8.83
C SER A 172 -21.13 -20.87 9.26
N GLU A 173 -22.06 -21.72 9.66
CA GLU A 173 -23.31 -21.33 10.27
C GLU A 173 -23.47 -22.06 11.59
N GLU A 174 -23.43 -21.32 12.68
CA GLU A 174 -23.58 -21.86 14.03
C GLU A 174 -25.07 -21.86 14.39
N ARG A 175 -25.72 -23.03 14.33
CA ARG A 175 -27.15 -23.23 14.68
C ARG A 175 -27.36 -24.14 15.90
N GLU A 176 -26.30 -24.80 16.37
CA GLU A 176 -26.40 -25.87 17.36
C GLU A 176 -26.36 -25.37 18.80
N LYS A 177 -25.93 -24.12 19.00
CA LYS A 177 -25.92 -23.49 20.32
C LYS A 177 -27.32 -23.08 20.76
N GLU A 178 -27.51 -23.06 22.08
CA GLU A 178 -28.77 -22.59 22.68
C GLU A 178 -28.95 -21.08 22.56
N GLN A 179 -27.84 -20.33 22.53
CA GLN A 179 -27.76 -18.87 22.45
C GLN A 179 -26.54 -18.47 21.62
N ASP A 180 -26.51 -17.23 21.11
CA ASP A 180 -25.36 -16.66 20.42
C ASP A 180 -25.01 -17.37 19.09
N CYS A 181 -26.02 -17.83 18.35
CA CYS A 181 -25.90 -18.31 16.97
C CYS A 181 -25.50 -17.18 16.01
N PHE A 182 -24.79 -17.52 14.94
CA PHE A 182 -24.33 -16.54 13.94
C PHE A 182 -24.03 -17.20 12.60
N TYR A 183 -24.03 -16.36 11.57
CA TYR A 183 -23.54 -16.70 10.23
C TYR A 183 -22.19 -16.03 10.04
N LEU A 184 -21.15 -16.82 9.75
CA LEU A 184 -19.83 -16.30 9.47
C LEU A 184 -19.57 -16.29 7.96
N PHE A 185 -19.23 -15.11 7.46
CA PHE A 185 -18.82 -14.90 6.08
C PHE A 185 -17.39 -14.39 6.04
N GLU A 186 -16.69 -14.73 4.97
CA GLU A 186 -15.37 -14.22 4.67
C GLU A 186 -15.40 -13.50 3.32
N MET A 187 -14.65 -12.40 3.22
CA MET A 187 -14.37 -11.73 1.96
C MET A 187 -13.02 -11.03 1.99
N ASP A 188 -12.45 -10.83 0.81
CA ASP A 188 -11.20 -10.10 0.63
C ASP A 188 -11.47 -8.67 0.18
N SER A 189 -10.79 -7.68 0.74
CA SER A 189 -10.83 -6.30 0.25
C SER A 189 -9.54 -5.54 0.53
N SER A 190 -9.12 -4.69 -0.41
CA SER A 190 -8.04 -3.72 -0.21
C SER A 190 -8.41 -2.62 0.78
N VAL A 191 -9.70 -2.39 1.04
CA VAL A 191 -10.18 -1.40 2.02
C VAL A 191 -9.83 -1.82 3.45
N ALA A 192 -9.73 -3.12 3.72
CA ALA A 192 -9.32 -3.63 5.03
C ALA A 192 -7.82 -3.43 5.31
N CYS A 193 -7.02 -3.14 4.28
CA CYS A 193 -5.59 -2.95 4.46
C CYS A 193 -5.28 -1.69 5.29
N PRO A 194 -4.22 -1.73 6.12
CA PRO A 194 -3.71 -0.53 6.74
C PRO A 194 -3.22 0.43 5.66
N ALA A 195 -3.28 1.74 5.94
CA ALA A 195 -2.62 2.70 5.06
C ALA A 195 -1.13 2.32 5.01
N GLU A 196 -0.55 2.23 3.81
CA GLU A 196 0.89 2.11 3.69
C GLU A 196 1.48 3.38 4.27
N ASP A 197 2.06 3.28 5.46
CA ASP A 197 2.93 4.31 6.02
C ASP A 197 4.16 4.38 5.12
N SER A 198 4.02 5.08 4.00
CA SER A 198 5.10 5.41 3.06
C SER A 198 5.97 6.50 3.68
N HIS A 199 6.33 6.32 4.95
CA HIS A 199 7.24 7.18 5.66
C HIS A 199 8.64 6.61 5.46
N LEU A 200 9.50 7.40 4.82
CA LEU A 200 10.92 7.10 4.79
C LEU A 200 11.39 6.92 6.23
N SER A 201 12.16 5.85 6.48
CA SER A 201 12.76 5.63 7.79
C SER A 201 13.50 6.89 8.23
N VAL A 202 13.40 7.23 9.51
CA VAL A 202 14.11 8.38 10.10
C VAL A 202 15.60 8.32 9.76
N GLY A 203 16.18 7.11 9.71
CA GLY A 203 17.56 6.90 9.28
C GLY A 203 17.82 7.33 7.83
N SER A 204 16.92 7.02 6.90
CA SER A 204 17.03 7.44 5.50
C SER A 204 16.94 8.96 5.35
N ILE A 205 16.07 9.63 6.11
CA ILE A 205 15.94 11.09 6.11
C ILE A 205 17.25 11.74 6.60
N LEU A 206 17.84 11.22 7.68
CA LEU A 206 19.12 11.71 8.22
C LEU A 206 20.28 11.51 7.23
N LEU A 207 20.36 10.35 6.57
CA LEU A 207 21.40 10.09 5.57
C LEU A 207 21.31 11.03 4.37
N ILE A 208 20.10 11.23 3.83
CA ILE A 208 19.89 12.11 2.67
C ILE A 208 20.27 13.55 3.02
N THR A 209 19.83 14.05 4.18
CA THR A 209 20.13 15.41 4.64
C THR A 209 21.63 15.60 4.87
N PHE A 210 22.29 14.69 5.59
CA PHE A 210 23.73 14.74 5.83
C PHE A 210 24.55 14.69 4.54
N ALA A 211 24.20 13.79 3.61
CA ALA A 211 24.85 13.68 2.32
C ALA A 211 24.72 14.98 1.49
N SER A 212 23.55 15.65 1.54
CA SER A 212 23.34 16.92 0.84
C SER A 212 24.24 18.05 1.38
N VAL A 213 24.41 18.13 2.70
CA VAL A 213 25.25 19.14 3.36
C VAL A 213 26.72 18.92 2.99
N ILE A 214 27.17 17.67 2.99
CA ILE A 214 28.52 17.29 2.55
C ILE A 214 28.74 17.68 1.09
N ALA A 215 27.78 17.40 0.20
CA ALA A 215 27.92 17.75 -1.21
C ALA A 215 28.09 19.26 -1.41
N VAL A 216 27.30 20.09 -0.72
CA VAL A 216 27.45 21.55 -0.75
C VAL A 216 28.80 21.99 -0.19
N TYR A 217 29.27 21.37 0.90
CA TYR A 217 30.58 21.66 1.47
C TYR A 217 31.73 21.34 0.50
N ILE A 218 31.70 20.18 -0.14
CA ILE A 218 32.72 19.75 -1.11
C ILE A 218 32.70 20.67 -2.33
N VAL A 219 31.54 20.93 -2.93
CA VAL A 219 31.42 21.78 -4.13
C VAL A 219 31.78 23.23 -3.82
N GLY A 220 31.29 23.78 -2.71
CA GLY A 220 31.59 25.15 -2.30
C GLY A 220 33.07 25.34 -1.96
N GLY A 221 33.64 24.42 -1.19
CA GLY A 221 35.07 24.44 -0.86
C GLY A 221 35.97 24.25 -2.09
N PHE A 222 35.58 23.37 -3.02
CA PHE A 222 36.26 23.19 -4.30
C PHE A 222 36.24 24.47 -5.15
N LEU A 223 35.08 25.11 -5.29
CA LEU A 223 34.95 26.38 -6.01
C LEU A 223 35.77 27.50 -5.35
N PHE A 224 35.78 27.57 -4.02
CA PHE A 224 36.54 28.57 -3.28
C PHE A 224 38.05 28.39 -3.49
N GLN A 225 38.58 27.18 -3.31
CA GLN A 225 40.01 26.91 -3.47
C GLN A 225 40.47 27.07 -4.93
N ARG A 226 39.59 26.78 -5.90
CA ARG A 226 39.88 26.95 -7.34
C ARG A 226 39.83 28.40 -7.80
N LEU A 227 38.82 29.17 -7.39
CA LEU A 227 38.58 30.53 -7.90
C LEU A 227 39.28 31.62 -7.09
N VAL A 228 39.40 31.46 -5.77
CA VAL A 228 39.97 32.48 -4.88
C VAL A 228 41.45 32.22 -4.59
N VAL A 229 41.80 30.97 -4.28
CA VAL A 229 43.16 30.60 -3.85
C VAL A 229 44.05 30.18 -5.03
N GLY A 230 43.46 29.76 -6.16
CA GLY A 230 44.20 29.38 -7.37
C GLY A 230 44.95 28.04 -7.26
N ALA A 231 44.61 27.21 -6.27
CA ALA A 231 45.21 25.90 -6.08
C ALA A 231 44.88 24.96 -7.26
N LYS A 232 45.82 24.09 -7.64
CA LYS A 232 45.67 23.10 -8.72
C LYS A 232 46.08 21.72 -8.21
N GLY A 233 45.31 20.69 -8.55
CA GLY A 233 45.57 19.30 -8.15
C GLY A 233 44.68 18.81 -7.01
N MET A 234 45.12 17.78 -6.29
CA MET A 234 44.36 17.14 -5.19
C MET A 234 44.18 18.02 -3.95
N GLU A 235 44.96 19.10 -3.85
CA GLU A 235 44.84 20.17 -2.85
C GLU A 235 43.54 21.01 -2.99
N GLN A 236 42.74 20.78 -4.04
CA GLN A 236 41.47 21.49 -4.30
C GLN A 236 40.28 20.95 -3.50
N PHE A 237 40.42 19.83 -2.80
CA PHE A 237 39.38 19.28 -1.95
C PHE A 237 39.63 19.66 -0.49
N PRO A 238 38.69 20.34 0.18
CA PRO A 238 38.82 20.64 1.61
C PRO A 238 38.93 19.34 2.41
N HIS A 239 39.95 19.24 3.27
CA HIS A 239 40.17 18.08 4.14
C HIS A 239 40.21 16.73 3.40
N PHE A 240 40.91 16.66 2.27
CA PHE A 240 41.00 15.46 1.43
C PHE A 240 41.41 14.19 2.19
N ALA A 241 42.41 14.27 3.08
CA ALA A 241 42.86 13.13 3.87
C ALA A 241 41.74 12.51 4.71
N PHE A 242 40.92 13.34 5.36
CA PHE A 242 39.76 12.89 6.12
C PHE A 242 38.72 12.17 5.24
N TRP A 243 38.43 12.70 4.04
CA TRP A 243 37.47 12.07 3.13
C TRP A 243 37.97 10.75 2.56
N GLN A 244 39.28 10.65 2.31
CA GLN A 244 39.92 9.41 1.87
C GLN A 244 39.80 8.33 2.96
N ASP A 245 40.12 8.68 4.21
CA ASP A 245 40.02 7.75 5.35
C ASP A 245 38.57 7.33 5.61
N LEU A 246 37.62 8.27 5.53
CA LEU A 246 36.19 7.97 5.67
C LEU A 246 35.70 7.04 4.54
N GLY A 247 36.12 7.28 3.29
CA GLY A 247 35.77 6.44 2.14
C GLY A 247 36.34 5.02 2.26
N ASN A 248 37.57 4.89 2.74
CA ASN A 248 38.20 3.59 3.02
C ASN A 248 37.42 2.84 4.10
N LEU A 249 37.06 3.51 5.21
CA LEU A 249 36.30 2.90 6.30
C LEU A 249 34.90 2.45 5.84
N VAL A 250 34.24 3.22 4.96
CA VAL A 250 32.96 2.85 4.37
C VAL A 250 33.10 1.65 3.43
N ALA A 251 34.19 1.56 2.66
CA ALA A 251 34.48 0.41 1.81
C ALA A 251 34.70 -0.86 2.64
N ASP A 252 35.44 -0.76 3.76
CA ASP A 252 35.65 -1.86 4.70
C ASP A 252 34.34 -2.28 5.39
N GLY A 253 33.48 -1.33 5.76
CA GLY A 253 32.16 -1.60 6.31
C GLY A 253 31.24 -2.30 5.30
N CYS A 254 31.28 -1.88 4.03
CA CYS A 254 30.54 -2.54 2.95
C CYS A 254 31.07 -3.96 2.72
N ASP A 255 32.38 -4.17 2.74
CA ASP A 255 32.96 -5.51 2.61
C ASP A 255 32.56 -6.40 3.79
N PHE A 256 32.56 -5.88 5.02
CA PHE A 256 32.11 -6.62 6.20
C PHE A 256 30.64 -7.04 6.13
N VAL A 257 29.75 -6.16 5.66
CA VAL A 257 28.30 -6.43 5.61
C VAL A 257 27.90 -7.28 4.40
N CYS A 258 28.53 -7.07 3.24
CA CYS A 258 28.14 -7.72 1.98
C CYS A 258 28.90 -9.02 1.67
N ARG A 259 29.97 -9.35 2.40
CA ARG A 259 30.79 -10.54 2.13
C ARG A 259 30.30 -11.76 2.90
N SER A 260 29.50 -12.58 2.23
CA SER A 260 28.96 -13.85 2.74
C SER A 260 29.89 -15.08 2.55
N LYS A 261 31.19 -14.90 2.28
CA LYS A 261 32.16 -16.00 2.08
C LYS A 261 33.31 -16.01 3.10
N PRO A 262 33.79 -17.20 3.53
CA PRO A 262 34.75 -17.33 4.63
C PRO A 262 36.15 -16.81 4.26
N ARG A 263 36.82 -16.28 5.28
CA ARG A 263 38.06 -15.49 5.30
C ARG A 263 39.31 -16.24 4.82
N ASN A 264 39.43 -16.58 3.54
CA ASN A 264 40.66 -17.17 2.99
C ASN A 264 41.30 -16.36 1.85
N ALA A 265 41.18 -15.04 1.87
CA ALA A 265 42.00 -14.17 1.03
C ALA A 265 42.57 -13.04 1.90
N PRO A 266 43.91 -12.90 2.01
CA PRO A 266 44.51 -11.82 2.78
C PRO A 266 44.16 -10.47 2.15
N ALA A 267 43.85 -9.48 2.99
CA ALA A 267 43.51 -8.12 2.58
C ALA A 267 44.67 -7.54 1.77
N ALA A 268 44.39 -7.16 0.51
CA ALA A 268 45.37 -6.56 -0.38
C ALA A 268 45.49 -5.05 -0.12
N TYR A 269 45.89 -4.67 1.10
CA TYR A 269 46.38 -3.31 1.36
C TYR A 269 47.51 -3.36 2.39
N ARG A 270 48.75 -3.34 1.91
CA ARG A 270 49.94 -3.02 2.72
C ARG A 270 49.97 -1.50 2.88
N GLY A 271 49.47 -1.01 4.02
CA GLY A 271 49.86 0.29 4.55
C GLY A 271 51.31 0.24 5.01
N VAL A 272 52.02 1.34 4.79
CA VAL A 272 53.42 1.57 5.16
C VAL A 272 53.52 2.00 6.63
N GLY A 273 54.50 1.47 7.36
CA GLY A 273 54.83 1.76 8.78
C GLY A 273 54.30 0.66 9.70
N ASP A 274 55.08 -0.11 10.44
CA ASP A 274 56.25 0.25 11.25
C ASP A 274 57.10 -1.02 11.53
N ASP A 275 58.44 -0.84 11.68
CA ASP A 275 59.41 -1.69 12.40
C ASP A 275 59.82 -3.04 11.78
N GLN A 276 60.99 -3.21 11.13
CA GLN A 276 62.34 -3.11 11.70
C GLN A 276 62.58 -4.01 12.94
N LEU A 277 62.37 -5.33 12.83
CA LEU A 277 63.04 -6.30 13.70
C LEU A 277 63.58 -7.48 12.89
N GLY A 278 64.85 -7.33 12.51
CA GLY A 278 65.89 -8.36 12.53
C GLY A 278 65.64 -9.67 11.79
N GLU A 279 66.14 -9.76 10.56
CA GLU A 279 66.96 -10.90 10.16
C GLU A 279 68.19 -10.34 9.44
N GLU A 280 69.35 -10.50 10.06
CA GLU A 280 70.64 -10.11 9.54
C GLU A 280 70.88 -10.78 8.19
N SER A 281 71.30 -9.98 7.21
CA SER A 281 71.89 -10.46 5.97
C SER A 281 73.25 -11.09 6.28
N GLU A 282 73.35 -12.43 6.22
CA GLU A 282 74.65 -13.08 6.06
C GLU A 282 75.18 -12.78 4.65
N GLU A 283 75.94 -11.70 4.58
CA GLU A 283 76.88 -11.39 3.53
C GLU A 283 78.02 -12.43 3.58
N ARG A 284 78.03 -13.39 2.65
CA ARG A 284 79.22 -14.17 2.34
C ARG A 284 79.42 -14.24 0.82
N ASP A 285 79.94 -13.14 0.32
CA ASP A 285 80.72 -13.08 -0.90
C ASP A 285 81.92 -14.05 -0.78
N ASP A 286 82.16 -14.84 -1.84
CA ASP A 286 83.32 -14.56 -2.69
C ASP A 286 83.46 -15.63 -3.77
N HIS A 287 83.42 -15.12 -5.01
CA HIS A 287 84.01 -15.72 -6.19
C HIS A 287 85.39 -16.31 -5.92
N LEU A 288 85.49 -17.64 -5.93
CA LEU A 288 86.73 -18.34 -6.24
C LEU A 288 86.44 -19.47 -7.22
N LEU A 289 86.67 -19.20 -8.51
CA LEU A 289 87.18 -20.24 -9.40
C LEU A 289 88.56 -20.65 -8.87
N PRO A 290 88.86 -21.95 -8.83
CA PRO A 290 89.91 -22.39 -9.75
C PRO A 290 89.74 -23.82 -10.31
N MET A 291 90.31 -23.96 -11.52
CA MET A 291 90.81 -25.15 -12.23
C MET A 291 89.82 -25.94 -13.08
#